data_AF-A0A3D4E845-F1
#
_entry.id   AF-A0A3D4E845-F1
#
_cell.length_a   1.000
_cell.length_b   1.000
_cell.length_c   1.000
_cell.angle_alpha   90.00
_cell.angle_beta   90.00
_cell.angle_gamma   90.00
#
_symmetry.space_group_name_H-M   'P 1'
#
loop_
_entity.id
_entity.type
_entity.pdbx_description
1 polymer ?
#
loop_
_entity_poly.entity_id
_entity_poly.type
_entity_poly.pdbx_seq_one_letter_code
_entity_poly.pdbx_strand_id
1 'polypeptide(L)'
;MTQGEGDKPLIDQIKEPGFLKDQITGALNRENYGKAFYTGKHMIEHDNVAEGMPIMIELLKARPDDTGVIKMMAAASANINNFHAGIKFGEEARRRDPDDLNIQIALGSLYSQIDQIEKGQEMILSALKNPRIKQNSHQEAEAYASASYNYSLLGERKLSADFIKKACDLAPNNVEHLYAMATQTRTIKDTDNKYFKSLKHMEENNIFQNDPRKAAKLYYALFDIYDQAKDHETALDYAFKGAEEKVKAFPPKMTEEQWQMVAKDTIDFFTHPSLSDLNIKGCEDDTPVFVLGMPRSGTTLLEQIVLSHPDMAGVGENPLINTLILNYSYIKNPKCPTGYPLRIGRKDKKQEYLSPEAIGQKYVDYTRKIHPGARRVINKSVTNYVWIPFIRLALPNAKFIHIQRNAMDSCISTFSKNFIEDAQDFSYNLETLGHRYKTYIEMMEKWNEVYGDRILNVTYEGIVNDLEGEARRIIDFLGMEWSDQCLEFYKAKSTVRTASIGQVNKPIYTSSVGRWKRYGPKVIPLIKALGHAAPPEAIEYMRQHEKSE
;
A
#
# COMPACT_ATOMS: atom_id res chain seq x y z
N MET A 1 14.40 21.94 -51.91
CA MET A 1 14.69 20.53 -51.55
C MET A 1 16.19 20.47 -51.36
N THR A 2 16.78 20.16 -50.20
CA THR A 2 16.32 19.64 -48.91
C THR A 2 17.47 19.97 -47.96
N GLN A 3 17.22 20.75 -46.90
CA GLN A 3 18.17 20.96 -45.82
C GLN A 3 17.75 20.09 -44.63
N GLY A 4 18.69 19.25 -44.18
CA GLY A 4 18.92 18.86 -42.78
C GLY A 4 17.76 18.28 -41.98
N GLU A 5 17.58 16.95 -42.06
CA GLU A 5 17.14 16.19 -40.88
C GLU A 5 18.32 16.12 -39.91
N GLY A 6 18.42 17.13 -39.03
CA GLY A 6 19.35 17.12 -37.91
C GLY A 6 18.95 16.05 -36.89
N ASP A 7 19.95 15.30 -36.43
CA ASP A 7 19.87 14.34 -35.33
C ASP A 7 18.93 14.81 -34.21
N LYS A 8 17.80 14.12 -34.06
CA LYS A 8 17.05 14.18 -32.80
C LYS A 8 17.97 13.69 -31.67
N PRO A 9 18.04 14.37 -30.52
CA PRO A 9 18.79 13.88 -29.37
C PRO A 9 18.45 12.42 -29.09
N LEU A 10 19.44 11.58 -28.75
CA LEU A 10 19.24 10.15 -28.47
C LEU A 10 18.07 9.90 -27.48
N ILE A 11 17.85 10.85 -26.56
CA ILE A 11 16.72 10.90 -25.61
C ILE A 11 15.35 10.90 -26.30
N ASP A 12 15.20 11.56 -27.44
CA ASP A 12 13.94 11.65 -28.18
C ASP A 12 13.69 10.44 -29.09
N GLN A 13 14.74 9.68 -29.41
CA GLN A 13 14.64 8.40 -30.14
C GLN A 13 14.26 7.22 -29.23
N ILE A 14 14.61 7.29 -27.94
CA ILE A 14 14.30 6.26 -26.92
C ILE A 14 12.80 6.28 -26.49
N LYS A 15 12.06 7.35 -26.80
CA LYS A 15 10.65 7.53 -26.40
C LYS A 15 9.64 6.76 -27.26
N GLU A 16 10.05 6.14 -28.37
CA GLU A 16 9.13 5.38 -29.23
C GLU A 16 8.88 3.95 -28.72
N PRO A 17 7.61 3.58 -28.41
CA PRO A 17 7.27 2.22 -27.97
C PRO A 17 7.57 1.21 -29.09
N GLY A 18 8.64 0.43 -28.94
CA GLY A 18 9.03 -0.62 -29.88
C GLY A 18 10.41 -0.49 -30.51
N PHE A 19 11.07 0.68 -30.44
CA PHE A 19 12.36 0.94 -31.10
C PHE A 19 13.47 -0.09 -30.77
N LEU A 20 13.44 -0.68 -29.57
CA LEU A 20 14.52 -1.52 -29.05
C LEU A 20 14.28 -3.03 -29.10
N LYS A 21 13.05 -3.48 -29.39
CA LYS A 21 12.79 -4.92 -29.51
C LYS A 21 13.52 -5.50 -30.72
N ASP A 22 13.72 -4.69 -31.75
CA ASP A 22 14.36 -5.09 -33.00
C ASP A 22 15.89 -4.91 -32.99
N GLN A 23 16.44 -4.01 -32.14
CA GLN A 23 17.89 -3.76 -32.06
C GLN A 23 18.67 -4.66 -31.08
N ILE A 24 18.00 -5.38 -30.18
CA ILE A 24 18.64 -6.32 -29.22
C ILE A 24 18.61 -7.76 -29.76
N THR A 25 18.56 -7.94 -31.09
CA THR A 25 18.56 -9.27 -31.75
C THR A 25 19.96 -9.78 -32.12
N GLY A 26 21.03 -9.13 -31.64
CA GLY A 26 22.42 -9.55 -31.84
C GLY A 26 23.22 -9.68 -30.54
N ALA A 27 24.33 -10.42 -30.56
CA ALA A 27 25.25 -10.52 -29.43
C ALA A 27 25.69 -9.13 -28.94
N LEU A 28 25.48 -8.82 -27.67
CA LEU A 28 25.80 -7.53 -27.04
C LEU A 28 27.31 -7.23 -27.17
N ASN A 29 27.70 -6.48 -28.21
CA ASN A 29 29.04 -5.93 -28.34
C ASN A 29 29.23 -4.72 -27.41
N ARG A 30 30.47 -4.21 -27.30
CA ARG A 30 30.83 -3.15 -26.33
C ARG A 30 30.04 -1.84 -26.53
N GLU A 31 29.66 -1.51 -27.76
CA GLU A 31 28.93 -0.28 -28.12
C GLU A 31 27.43 -0.39 -27.81
N ASN A 32 26.83 -1.55 -28.06
CA ASN A 32 25.41 -1.80 -27.76
C ASN A 32 25.16 -2.00 -26.25
N TYR A 33 26.15 -2.48 -25.50
CA TYR A 33 26.04 -2.66 -24.04
C TYR A 33 25.80 -1.34 -23.30
N GLY A 34 26.57 -0.30 -23.63
CA GLY A 34 26.45 1.01 -22.97
C GLY A 34 25.08 1.65 -23.21
N LYS A 35 24.61 1.64 -24.46
CA LYS A 35 23.28 2.14 -24.83
C LYS A 35 22.18 1.40 -24.08
N ALA A 36 22.22 0.07 -24.10
CA ALA A 36 21.26 -0.76 -23.37
C ALA A 36 21.28 -0.49 -21.85
N PHE A 37 22.46 -0.31 -21.25
CA PHE A 37 22.56 0.05 -19.83
C PHE A 37 21.89 1.39 -19.53
N TYR A 38 22.20 2.45 -20.29
CA TYR A 38 21.59 3.76 -20.07
C TYR A 38 20.08 3.74 -20.28
N THR A 39 19.59 3.04 -21.30
CA THR A 39 18.16 2.87 -21.55
C THR A 39 17.47 2.15 -20.39
N GLY A 40 17.98 0.97 -19.99
CA GLY A 40 17.38 0.21 -18.90
C GLY A 40 17.42 0.98 -17.57
N LYS A 41 18.53 1.70 -17.31
CA LYS A 41 18.68 2.56 -16.13
C LYS A 41 17.63 3.68 -16.14
N HIS A 42 17.53 4.40 -17.25
CA HIS A 42 16.55 5.48 -17.40
C HIS A 42 15.12 4.96 -17.21
N MET A 43 14.78 3.81 -17.78
CA MET A 43 13.47 3.18 -17.59
C MET A 43 13.21 2.86 -16.12
N ILE A 44 14.17 2.27 -15.40
CA ILE A 44 14.02 1.94 -13.98
C ILE A 44 13.91 3.20 -13.11
N GLU A 45 14.75 4.21 -13.34
CA GLU A 45 14.77 5.47 -12.59
C GLU A 45 13.51 6.34 -12.82
N HIS A 46 12.78 6.08 -13.91
CA HIS A 46 11.50 6.74 -14.23
C HIS A 46 10.31 5.77 -14.09
N ASP A 47 10.43 4.78 -13.20
CA ASP A 47 9.39 3.83 -12.80
C ASP A 47 8.79 2.96 -13.94
N ASN A 48 9.43 2.91 -15.10
CA ASN A 48 9.10 1.97 -16.19
C ASN A 48 9.89 0.67 -16.04
N VAL A 49 9.73 0.02 -14.87
CA VAL A 49 10.52 -1.16 -14.48
C VAL A 49 10.18 -2.37 -15.36
N ALA A 50 8.95 -2.48 -15.84
CA ALA A 50 8.51 -3.59 -16.70
C ALA A 50 9.31 -3.66 -18.01
N GLU A 51 9.70 -2.51 -18.57
CA GLU A 51 10.53 -2.44 -19.78
C GLU A 51 12.03 -2.43 -19.46
N GLY A 52 12.44 -1.79 -18.36
CA GLY A 52 13.85 -1.68 -17.99
C GLY A 52 14.45 -2.97 -17.41
N MET A 53 13.69 -3.73 -16.63
CA MET A 53 14.19 -4.94 -15.94
C MET A 53 14.61 -6.06 -16.92
N PRO A 54 13.86 -6.38 -17.99
CA PRO A 54 14.31 -7.33 -19.01
C PRO A 54 15.65 -6.94 -19.63
N ILE A 55 15.88 -5.65 -19.90
CA ILE A 55 17.15 -5.15 -20.43
C ILE A 55 18.28 -5.42 -19.43
N MET A 56 18.07 -5.10 -18.15
CA MET A 56 19.06 -5.36 -17.10
C MET A 56 19.36 -6.85 -16.90
N ILE A 57 18.36 -7.73 -17.05
CA ILE A 57 18.56 -9.18 -17.00
C ILE A 57 19.49 -9.66 -18.12
N GLU A 58 19.31 -9.18 -19.35
CA GLU A 58 20.19 -9.55 -20.47
C GLU A 58 21.62 -8.98 -20.28
N LEU A 59 21.74 -7.76 -19.76
CA LEU A 59 23.04 -7.17 -19.44
C LEU A 59 23.76 -7.93 -18.31
N LEU A 60 23.02 -8.44 -17.32
CA LEU A 60 23.55 -9.24 -16.22
C LEU A 60 24.00 -10.62 -16.72
N LYS A 61 23.28 -11.25 -17.65
CA LYS A 61 23.73 -12.50 -18.29
C LYS A 61 25.02 -12.30 -19.07
N ALA A 62 25.12 -11.18 -19.80
CA ALA A 62 26.30 -10.87 -20.60
C ALA A 62 27.52 -10.50 -19.74
N ARG A 63 27.31 -9.80 -18.61
CA ARG A 63 28.35 -9.44 -17.64
C ARG A 63 27.84 -9.61 -16.21
N PRO A 64 27.95 -10.81 -15.63
CA PRO A 64 27.45 -11.11 -14.29
C PRO A 64 28.06 -10.27 -13.17
N ASP A 65 29.26 -9.72 -13.41
CA ASP A 65 30.02 -8.95 -12.42
C ASP A 65 29.91 -7.43 -12.59
N ASP A 66 29.09 -6.93 -13.52
CA ASP A 66 28.91 -5.49 -13.71
C ASP A 66 28.15 -4.88 -12.52
N THR A 67 28.87 -4.19 -11.64
CA THR A 67 28.30 -3.58 -10.43
C THR A 67 27.20 -2.56 -10.76
N GLY A 68 27.27 -1.85 -11.90
CA GLY A 68 26.24 -0.92 -12.33
C GLY A 68 24.92 -1.62 -12.59
N VAL A 69 24.97 -2.75 -13.32
CA VAL A 69 23.78 -3.58 -13.59
C VAL A 69 23.24 -4.21 -12.31
N ILE A 70 24.10 -4.73 -11.43
CA ILE A 70 23.68 -5.31 -10.14
C ILE A 70 22.95 -4.27 -9.29
N LYS A 71 23.44 -3.01 -9.23
CA LYS A 71 22.76 -1.90 -8.53
C LYS A 71 21.38 -1.63 -9.12
N MET A 72 21.26 -1.61 -10.45
CA MET A 72 19.97 -1.42 -11.13
C MET A 72 19.02 -2.59 -10.90
N MET A 73 19.51 -3.83 -10.82
CA MET A 73 18.70 -5.00 -10.47
C MET A 73 18.19 -4.92 -9.02
N ALA A 74 18.99 -4.39 -8.09
CA ALA A 74 18.54 -4.13 -6.72
C ALA A 74 17.39 -3.11 -6.71
N ALA A 75 17.55 -1.98 -7.41
CA ALA A 75 16.52 -0.95 -7.54
C ALA A 75 15.25 -1.46 -8.23
N ALA A 76 15.38 -2.15 -9.37
CA ALA A 76 14.25 -2.73 -10.08
C ALA A 76 13.50 -3.75 -9.21
N SER A 77 14.21 -4.60 -8.47
CA SER A 77 13.61 -5.56 -7.55
C SER A 77 12.85 -4.87 -6.41
N ALA A 78 13.39 -3.76 -5.90
CA ALA A 78 12.73 -2.95 -4.88
C ALA A 78 11.41 -2.35 -5.40
N ASN A 79 11.43 -1.78 -6.61
CA ASN A 79 10.26 -1.14 -7.22
C ASN A 79 9.12 -2.14 -7.52
N ILE A 80 9.43 -3.42 -7.77
CA ILE A 80 8.40 -4.47 -7.92
C ILE A 80 8.06 -5.16 -6.58
N ASN A 81 8.43 -4.57 -5.44
CA ASN A 81 8.22 -5.09 -4.09
C ASN A 81 8.84 -6.47 -3.83
N ASN A 82 9.85 -6.88 -4.62
CA ASN A 82 10.64 -8.08 -4.36
C ASN A 82 11.87 -7.73 -3.51
N PHE A 83 11.62 -7.36 -2.26
CA PHE A 83 12.64 -6.83 -1.35
C PHE A 83 13.75 -7.85 -1.06
N HIS A 84 13.45 -9.15 -0.97
CA HIS A 84 14.47 -10.18 -0.79
C HIS A 84 15.44 -10.26 -1.98
N ALA A 85 14.93 -10.20 -3.21
CA ALA A 85 15.81 -10.12 -4.38
C ALA A 85 16.59 -8.80 -4.39
N GLY A 86 15.94 -7.68 -4.05
CA GLY A 86 16.56 -6.38 -3.90
C GLY A 86 17.74 -6.40 -2.93
N ILE A 87 17.57 -7.00 -1.75
CA ILE A 87 18.62 -7.16 -0.73
C ILE A 87 19.74 -8.06 -1.24
N LYS A 88 19.40 -9.18 -1.89
CA LYS A 88 20.41 -10.09 -2.46
C LYS A 88 21.31 -9.36 -3.47
N PHE A 89 20.71 -8.62 -4.40
CA PHE A 89 21.47 -7.83 -5.36
C PHE A 89 22.22 -6.66 -4.70
N GLY A 90 21.60 -5.97 -3.75
CA GLY A 90 22.21 -4.86 -3.03
C GLY A 90 23.43 -5.29 -2.21
N GLU A 91 23.34 -6.41 -1.48
CA GLU A 91 24.47 -6.97 -0.71
C GLU A 91 25.60 -7.40 -1.62
N GLU A 92 25.27 -7.98 -2.77
CA GLU A 92 26.24 -8.39 -3.77
C GLU A 92 26.91 -7.18 -4.47
N ALA A 93 26.19 -6.07 -4.61
CA ALA A 93 26.75 -4.79 -5.05
C ALA A 93 27.66 -4.17 -3.97
N ARG A 94 27.23 -4.19 -2.70
CA ARG A 94 28.02 -3.71 -1.54
C ARG A 94 29.31 -4.50 -1.37
N ARG A 95 29.29 -5.82 -1.60
CA ARG A 95 30.48 -6.67 -1.53
C ARG A 95 31.54 -6.28 -2.59
N ARG A 96 31.10 -5.85 -3.77
CA ARG A 96 31.99 -5.41 -4.86
C ARG A 96 32.49 -3.99 -4.68
N ASP A 97 31.63 -3.13 -4.15
CA ASP A 97 31.91 -1.70 -3.96
C ASP A 97 31.52 -1.28 -2.53
N PRO A 98 32.32 -1.66 -1.52
CA PRO A 98 31.98 -1.43 -0.11
C PRO A 98 31.89 0.04 0.26
N ASP A 99 32.53 0.89 -0.53
CA ASP A 99 32.64 2.33 -0.32
C ASP A 99 31.49 3.12 -0.97
N ASP A 100 30.61 2.48 -1.75
CA ASP A 100 29.42 3.15 -2.30
C ASP A 100 28.33 3.29 -1.24
N LEU A 101 28.28 4.50 -0.66
CA LEU A 101 27.31 4.86 0.35
C LEU A 101 25.86 4.84 -0.19
N ASN A 102 25.61 5.03 -1.49
CA ASN A 102 24.25 4.96 -2.04
C ASN A 102 23.67 3.55 -1.89
N ILE A 103 24.49 2.51 -2.11
CA ILE A 103 24.06 1.12 -1.91
C ILE A 103 23.80 0.86 -0.43
N GLN A 104 24.63 1.39 0.46
CA GLN A 104 24.42 1.24 1.90
C GLN A 104 23.10 1.87 2.35
N ILE A 105 22.79 3.08 1.86
CA ILE A 105 21.53 3.78 2.14
C ILE A 105 20.35 2.99 1.55
N ALA A 106 20.43 2.55 0.29
CA ALA A 106 19.39 1.77 -0.36
C ALA A 106 19.14 0.43 0.32
N LEU A 107 20.19 -0.29 0.74
CA LEU A 107 20.07 -1.50 1.56
C LEU A 107 19.43 -1.21 2.90
N GLY A 108 19.79 -0.09 3.52
CA GLY A 108 19.16 0.39 4.74
C GLY A 108 17.64 0.50 4.62
N SER A 109 17.17 1.12 3.54
CA SER A 109 15.75 1.22 3.22
C SER A 109 15.11 -0.14 2.89
N LEU A 110 15.82 -1.02 2.19
CA LEU A 110 15.35 -2.37 1.84
C LEU A 110 15.22 -3.30 3.06
N TYR A 111 16.17 -3.27 3.99
CA TYR A 111 16.08 -4.04 5.23
C TYR A 111 14.87 -3.63 6.08
N SER A 112 14.55 -2.34 6.05
CA SER A 112 13.32 -1.82 6.65
C SER A 112 12.06 -2.32 5.97
N GLN A 113 12.14 -2.86 4.74
CA GLN A 113 11.04 -3.53 4.03
C GLN A 113 10.94 -5.04 4.33
N ILE A 114 11.79 -5.62 5.19
CA ILE A 114 11.68 -7.04 5.63
C ILE A 114 11.79 -7.24 7.16
N ASP A 115 11.41 -6.20 7.90
CA ASP A 115 11.29 -6.07 9.36
C ASP A 115 12.62 -6.18 10.09
N GLN A 116 13.70 -5.85 9.37
CA GLN A 116 15.05 -5.69 9.90
C GLN A 116 15.38 -4.19 9.99
N ILE A 117 14.51 -3.42 10.64
CA ILE A 117 14.56 -1.95 10.63
C ILE A 117 15.80 -1.45 11.37
N GLU A 118 16.15 -2.05 12.50
CA GLU A 118 17.34 -1.70 13.28
C GLU A 118 18.62 -1.90 12.48
N LYS A 119 18.72 -3.03 11.77
CA LYS A 119 19.82 -3.31 10.84
C LYS A 119 19.87 -2.29 9.72
N GLY A 120 18.72 -1.99 9.12
CA GLY A 120 18.61 -0.97 8.08
C GLY A 120 19.04 0.42 8.58
N GLN A 121 18.65 0.77 9.80
CA GLN A 121 19.00 2.02 10.46
C GLN A 121 20.49 2.11 10.77
N GLU A 122 21.10 1.05 11.29
CA GLU A 122 22.54 1.00 11.55
C GLU A 122 23.35 1.24 10.28
N MET A 123 22.94 0.64 9.16
CA MET A 123 23.59 0.83 7.86
C MET A 123 23.54 2.30 7.40
N ILE A 124 22.38 2.95 7.50
CA ILE A 124 22.23 4.36 7.09
C ILE A 124 23.05 5.28 8.01
N LEU A 125 23.01 5.05 9.32
CA LEU A 125 23.79 5.84 10.27
C LEU A 125 25.30 5.64 10.09
N SER A 126 25.74 4.44 9.72
CA SER A 126 27.14 4.17 9.36
C SER A 126 27.54 4.95 8.10
N ALA A 127 26.68 4.99 7.08
CA ALA A 127 26.93 5.78 5.87
C ALA A 127 27.05 7.28 6.18
N LEU A 128 26.16 7.82 7.04
CA LEU A 128 26.21 9.22 7.50
C LEU A 128 27.47 9.57 8.31
N LYS A 129 28.06 8.61 9.03
CA LYS A 129 29.31 8.80 9.78
C LYS A 129 30.56 8.62 8.91
N ASN A 130 30.41 8.12 7.69
CA ASN A 130 31.54 7.85 6.82
C ASN A 130 32.14 9.17 6.30
N PRO A 131 33.45 9.44 6.49
CA PRO A 131 34.09 10.67 6.02
C PRO A 131 34.00 10.91 4.50
N ARG A 132 33.70 9.87 3.71
CA ARG A 132 33.50 9.98 2.26
C ARG A 132 32.14 10.55 1.86
N ILE A 133 31.18 10.62 2.79
CA ILE A 133 29.90 11.26 2.49
C ILE A 133 30.17 12.75 2.24
N LYS A 134 29.78 13.22 1.06
CA LYS A 134 29.98 14.63 0.70
C LYS A 134 29.04 15.48 1.56
N GLN A 135 29.60 16.38 2.34
CA GLN A 135 28.83 17.33 3.13
C GLN A 135 27.99 18.24 2.22
N ASN A 136 26.77 18.52 2.65
CA ASN A 136 25.77 19.31 1.94
C ASN A 136 25.43 18.76 0.55
N SER A 137 25.47 17.43 0.40
CA SER A 137 25.16 16.77 -0.88
C SER A 137 23.76 16.17 -0.92
N HIS A 138 23.29 15.89 -2.13
CA HIS A 138 22.06 15.14 -2.35
C HIS A 138 22.10 13.76 -1.65
N GLN A 139 23.21 13.05 -1.73
CA GLN A 139 23.40 11.76 -1.05
C GLN A 139 23.23 11.86 0.47
N GLU A 140 23.76 12.92 1.08
CA GLU A 140 23.60 13.17 2.52
C GLU A 140 22.12 13.45 2.87
N ALA A 141 21.43 14.24 2.06
CA ALA A 141 20.01 14.52 2.25
C ALA A 141 19.15 13.25 2.17
N GLU A 142 19.38 12.39 1.18
CA GLU A 142 18.68 11.11 1.02
C GLU A 142 18.96 10.14 2.19
N ALA A 143 20.18 10.13 2.72
CA ALA A 143 20.52 9.34 3.90
C ALA A 143 19.73 9.81 5.13
N TYR A 144 19.64 11.13 5.37
CA TYR A 144 18.82 11.67 6.46
C TYR A 144 17.34 11.37 6.29
N ALA A 145 16.79 11.47 5.07
CA ALA A 145 15.40 11.13 4.78
C ALA A 145 15.10 9.65 5.04
N SER A 146 15.99 8.75 4.59
CA SER A 146 15.86 7.30 4.80
C SER A 146 15.94 6.92 6.29
N ALA A 147 16.87 7.53 7.04
CA ALA A 147 16.95 7.33 8.50
C ALA A 147 15.71 7.88 9.22
N SER A 148 15.16 9.00 8.77
CA SER A 148 13.90 9.53 9.32
C SER A 148 12.75 8.54 9.16
N TYR A 149 12.63 7.94 7.97
CA TYR A 149 11.58 6.96 7.69
C TYR A 149 11.71 5.75 8.61
N ASN A 150 12.91 5.20 8.79
CA ASN A 150 13.16 4.09 9.70
C ASN A 150 12.85 4.43 11.16
N TYR A 151 13.25 5.60 11.66
CA TYR A 151 12.86 6.05 12.99
C TYR A 151 11.34 6.20 13.16
N SER A 152 10.63 6.64 12.11
CA SER A 152 9.18 6.67 12.10
C SER A 152 8.60 5.26 12.29
N LEU A 153 9.16 4.26 11.57
CA LEU A 153 8.76 2.87 11.71
C LEU A 153 9.03 2.29 13.11
N LEU A 154 10.14 2.70 13.74
CA LEU A 154 10.49 2.33 15.12
C LEU A 154 9.67 3.07 16.19
N GLY A 155 8.80 4.02 15.80
CA GLY A 155 8.04 4.85 16.73
C GLY A 155 8.85 5.99 17.37
N GLU A 156 10.11 6.19 16.97
CA GLU A 156 11.03 7.22 17.47
C GLU A 156 10.74 8.60 16.85
N ARG A 157 9.57 9.16 17.18
CA ARG A 157 9.01 10.36 16.53
C ARG A 157 9.94 11.58 16.57
N LYS A 158 10.64 11.79 17.68
CA LYS A 158 11.54 12.93 17.83
C LYS A 158 12.75 12.79 16.89
N LEU A 159 13.35 11.61 16.85
CA LEU A 159 14.47 11.33 15.94
C LEU A 159 14.04 11.43 14.48
N SER A 160 12.86 10.89 14.13
CA SER A 160 12.29 11.04 12.79
C SER A 160 12.14 12.53 12.41
N ALA A 161 11.54 13.35 13.28
CA ALA A 161 11.41 14.79 13.09
C ALA A 161 12.75 15.52 12.91
N ASP A 162 13.76 15.20 13.73
CA ASP A 162 15.08 15.83 13.67
C ASP A 162 15.80 15.46 12.36
N PHE A 163 15.70 14.20 11.93
CA PHE A 163 16.36 13.71 10.71
C PHE A 163 15.69 14.24 9.44
N ILE A 164 14.35 14.25 9.35
CA ILE A 164 13.69 14.80 8.16
C ILE A 164 13.95 16.31 8.02
N LYS A 165 14.04 17.02 9.16
CA LYS A 165 14.39 18.44 9.14
C LYS A 165 15.77 18.66 8.51
N LYS A 166 16.78 17.83 8.85
CA LYS A 166 18.10 17.90 8.22
C LYS A 166 18.03 17.63 6.71
N ALA A 167 17.26 16.62 6.28
CA ALA A 167 17.07 16.34 4.86
C ALA A 167 16.42 17.52 4.11
N CYS A 168 15.43 18.17 4.70
CA CYS A 168 14.80 19.37 4.15
C CYS A 168 15.73 20.61 4.19
N ASP A 169 16.57 20.75 5.22
CA ASP A 169 17.55 21.84 5.29
C ASP A 169 18.61 21.72 4.18
N LEU A 170 19.05 20.49 3.87
CA LEU A 170 20.03 20.21 2.81
C LEU A 170 19.42 20.27 1.40
N ALA A 171 18.16 19.88 1.25
CA ALA A 171 17.45 19.88 -0.02
C ALA A 171 16.09 20.60 0.11
N PRO A 172 16.08 21.94 0.26
CA PRO A 172 14.87 22.71 0.60
C PRO A 172 13.79 22.71 -0.48
N ASN A 173 14.14 22.31 -1.71
CA ASN A 173 13.21 22.20 -2.83
C ASN A 173 12.91 20.73 -3.21
N ASN A 174 13.22 19.77 -2.34
CA ASN A 174 12.85 18.38 -2.56
C ASN A 174 11.45 18.10 -2.00
N VAL A 175 10.47 17.97 -2.91
CA VAL A 175 9.06 17.74 -2.57
C VAL A 175 8.83 16.44 -1.78
N GLU A 176 9.66 15.41 -1.97
CA GLU A 176 9.56 14.13 -1.25
C GLU A 176 9.86 14.32 0.23
N HIS A 177 10.94 15.05 0.54
CA HIS A 177 11.34 15.35 1.91
C HIS A 177 10.30 16.23 2.59
N LEU A 178 9.82 17.27 1.89
CA LEU A 178 8.79 18.17 2.40
C LEU A 178 7.46 17.45 2.63
N TYR A 179 7.06 16.56 1.73
CA TYR A 179 5.87 15.72 1.88
C TYR A 179 5.98 14.77 3.08
N ALA A 180 7.14 14.12 3.28
CA ALA A 180 7.38 13.30 4.46
C ALA A 180 7.35 14.14 5.75
N MET A 181 7.93 15.34 5.75
CA MET A 181 7.91 16.26 6.89
C MET A 181 6.49 16.77 7.22
N ALA A 182 5.70 17.06 6.19
CA ALA A 182 4.31 17.49 6.35
C ALA A 182 3.45 16.37 6.93
N THR A 183 3.52 15.17 6.34
CA THR A 183 2.52 14.11 6.58
C THR A 183 2.92 13.08 7.64
N GLN A 184 4.20 12.80 7.83
CA GLN A 184 4.68 11.76 8.76
C GLN A 184 5.06 12.37 10.11
N THR A 185 5.90 13.41 10.10
CA THR A 185 6.37 14.05 11.34
C THR A 185 5.47 15.20 11.78
N ARG A 186 4.70 15.78 10.85
CA ARG A 186 3.72 16.86 11.13
C ARG A 186 4.37 18.05 11.85
N THR A 187 5.54 18.43 11.37
CA THR A 187 6.40 19.45 12.00
C THR A 187 6.35 20.82 11.34
N ILE A 188 5.63 20.96 10.22
CA ILE A 188 5.37 22.25 9.58
C ILE A 188 4.17 22.86 10.30
N LYS A 189 4.45 23.83 11.19
CA LYS A 189 3.50 24.29 12.21
C LYS A 189 2.48 25.33 11.72
N ASP A 190 2.79 26.05 10.64
CA ASP A 190 1.99 27.15 10.14
C ASP A 190 2.44 27.54 8.72
N THR A 191 1.72 28.50 8.13
CA THR A 191 1.93 29.05 6.79
C THR A 191 3.10 30.05 6.71
N ASP A 192 3.69 30.47 7.83
CA ASP A 192 4.87 31.34 7.84
C ASP A 192 6.19 30.56 7.73
N ASN A 193 6.11 29.25 7.94
CA ASN A 193 7.23 28.32 7.88
C ASN A 193 7.95 28.33 6.50
N LYS A 194 9.30 28.35 6.52
CA LYS A 194 10.11 28.33 5.29
C LYS A 194 9.83 27.12 4.37
N TYR A 195 9.49 25.96 4.94
CA TYR A 195 9.16 24.75 4.19
C TYR A 195 7.80 24.86 3.51
N PHE A 196 6.82 25.50 4.16
CA PHE A 196 5.54 25.82 3.54
C PHE A 196 5.73 26.80 2.37
N LYS A 197 6.54 27.84 2.55
CA LYS A 197 6.89 28.80 1.49
C LYS A 197 7.56 28.11 0.29
N SER A 198 8.40 27.10 0.54
CA SER A 198 8.99 26.27 -0.52
C SER A 198 7.91 25.49 -1.31
N LEU A 199 6.97 24.83 -0.63
CA LEU A 199 5.85 24.14 -1.27
C LEU A 199 4.97 25.12 -2.09
N LYS A 200 4.63 26.28 -1.52
CA LYS A 200 3.87 27.33 -2.23
C LYS A 200 4.59 27.84 -3.46
N HIS A 201 5.90 28.07 -3.37
CA HIS A 201 6.72 28.45 -4.52
C HIS A 201 6.67 27.38 -5.63
N MET A 202 6.73 26.09 -5.29
CA MET A 202 6.60 25.01 -6.27
C MET A 202 5.23 24.98 -6.95
N GLU A 203 4.15 25.23 -6.20
CA GLU A 203 2.79 25.34 -6.73
C GLU A 203 2.68 26.55 -7.68
N GLU A 204 3.05 27.74 -7.21
CA GLU A 204 2.90 29.00 -7.95
C GLU A 204 3.70 29.03 -9.26
N ASN A 205 4.82 28.28 -9.32
CA ASN A 205 5.67 28.19 -10.51
C ASN A 205 5.41 26.91 -11.33
N ASN A 206 4.39 26.13 -11.00
CA ASN A 206 4.00 24.91 -11.73
C ASN A 206 5.18 23.93 -11.95
N ILE A 207 6.07 23.77 -10.97
CA ILE A 207 7.33 23.02 -11.10
C ILE A 207 7.09 21.57 -11.55
N PHE A 208 5.96 20.97 -11.16
CA PHE A 208 5.62 19.58 -11.46
C PHE A 208 4.49 19.41 -12.49
N GLN A 209 4.25 20.39 -13.36
CA GLN A 209 3.18 20.32 -14.37
C GLN A 209 3.24 19.06 -15.27
N ASN A 210 4.43 18.48 -15.46
CA ASN A 210 4.67 17.28 -16.26
C ASN A 210 5.04 16.05 -15.42
N ASP A 211 4.91 16.13 -14.08
CA ASP A 211 5.20 15.05 -13.13
C ASP A 211 4.03 14.93 -12.13
N PRO A 212 2.93 14.27 -12.53
CA PRO A 212 1.73 14.17 -11.70
C PRO A 212 1.99 13.43 -10.37
N ARG A 213 3.00 12.57 -10.31
CA ARG A 213 3.38 11.87 -9.06
C ARG A 213 3.92 12.85 -8.02
N LYS A 214 4.81 13.76 -8.43
CA LYS A 214 5.34 14.81 -7.56
C LYS A 214 4.31 15.90 -7.28
N ALA A 215 3.49 16.27 -8.27
CA ALA A 215 2.40 17.22 -8.08
C ALA A 215 1.39 16.72 -7.03
N ALA A 216 1.02 15.44 -7.06
CA ALA A 216 0.19 14.84 -6.02
C ALA A 216 0.82 14.96 -4.62
N LYS A 217 2.12 14.68 -4.48
CA LYS A 217 2.83 14.80 -3.19
C LYS A 217 2.87 16.24 -2.69
N LEU A 218 3.09 17.21 -3.58
CA LEU A 218 3.00 18.64 -3.26
C LEU A 218 1.62 18.99 -2.69
N TYR A 219 0.54 18.64 -3.40
CA TYR A 219 -0.81 19.00 -2.98
C TYR A 219 -1.25 18.28 -1.70
N TYR A 220 -0.91 17.00 -1.52
CA TYR A 220 -1.20 16.30 -0.27
C TYR A 220 -0.36 16.79 0.92
N ALA A 221 0.85 17.35 0.68
CA ALA A 221 1.61 18.04 1.72
C ALA A 221 0.89 19.33 2.16
N LEU A 222 0.41 20.13 1.21
CA LEU A 222 -0.36 21.34 1.48
C LEU A 222 -1.68 21.04 2.19
N PHE A 223 -2.40 19.99 1.76
CA PHE A 223 -3.58 19.48 2.47
C PHE A 223 -3.29 19.24 3.96
N ASP A 224 -2.24 18.45 4.28
CA ASP A 224 -1.97 18.08 5.67
C ASP A 224 -1.55 19.31 6.52
N ILE A 225 -0.86 20.29 5.92
CA ILE A 225 -0.50 21.55 6.60
C ILE A 225 -1.74 22.40 6.91
N TYR A 226 -2.62 22.61 5.93
CA TYR A 226 -3.87 23.38 6.14
C TYR A 226 -4.83 22.67 7.10
N ASP A 227 -4.92 21.33 7.03
CA ASP A 227 -5.73 20.52 7.96
C ASP A 227 -5.23 20.65 9.40
N GLN A 228 -3.91 20.68 9.61
CA GLN A 228 -3.30 20.94 10.92
C GLN A 228 -3.55 22.38 11.40
N ALA A 229 -3.54 23.36 10.48
CA ALA A 229 -3.86 24.76 10.76
C ALA A 229 -5.36 25.01 11.00
N LYS A 230 -6.21 23.98 10.88
CA LYS A 230 -7.68 24.02 11.01
C LYS A 230 -8.40 24.83 9.93
N ASP A 231 -7.71 25.16 8.84
CA ASP A 231 -8.32 25.68 7.62
C ASP A 231 -8.78 24.51 6.76
N HIS A 232 -9.86 23.87 7.18
CA HIS A 232 -10.35 22.62 6.60
C HIS A 232 -10.95 22.80 5.20
N GLU A 233 -11.44 23.99 4.88
CA GLU A 233 -11.96 24.30 3.54
C GLU A 233 -10.82 24.32 2.52
N THR A 234 -9.78 25.11 2.78
CA THR A 234 -8.58 25.18 1.93
C THR A 234 -7.88 23.82 1.89
N ALA A 235 -7.82 23.10 3.02
CA ALA A 235 -7.27 21.75 3.04
C ALA A 235 -7.98 20.86 2.02
N LEU A 236 -9.32 20.78 2.07
CA LEU A 236 -10.05 19.88 1.17
C LEU A 236 -9.86 20.25 -0.30
N ASP A 237 -9.71 21.53 -0.65
CA ASP A 237 -9.37 21.96 -2.01
C ASP A 237 -8.02 21.41 -2.47
N TYR A 238 -7.02 21.40 -1.59
CA TYR A 238 -5.74 20.75 -1.87
C TYR A 238 -5.83 19.23 -1.97
N ALA A 239 -6.72 18.58 -1.20
CA ALA A 239 -6.98 17.16 -1.35
C ALA A 239 -7.59 16.84 -2.73
N PHE A 240 -8.51 17.67 -3.24
CA PHE A 240 -9.05 17.53 -4.60
C PHE A 240 -7.97 17.68 -5.67
N LYS A 241 -7.12 18.72 -5.59
CA LYS A 241 -5.97 18.87 -6.50
C LYS A 241 -5.03 17.67 -6.46
N GLY A 242 -4.71 17.19 -5.26
CA GLY A 242 -3.86 16.00 -5.07
C GLY A 242 -4.49 14.74 -5.66
N ALA A 243 -5.81 14.58 -5.52
CA ALA A 243 -6.56 13.47 -6.06
C ALA A 243 -6.60 13.48 -7.59
N GLU A 244 -6.78 14.64 -8.23
CA GLU A 244 -6.69 14.78 -9.69
C GLU A 244 -5.33 14.37 -10.24
N GLU A 245 -4.24 14.86 -9.64
CA GLU A 245 -2.88 14.48 -10.03
C GLU A 245 -2.62 12.99 -9.79
N LYS A 246 -3.22 12.41 -8.74
CA LYS A 246 -3.14 10.97 -8.50
C LYS A 246 -3.81 10.15 -9.58
N VAL A 247 -5.00 10.54 -10.03
CA VAL A 247 -5.71 9.88 -11.12
C VAL A 247 -4.92 10.00 -12.44
N LYS A 248 -4.27 11.15 -12.70
CA LYS A 248 -3.38 11.31 -13.87
C LYS A 248 -2.17 10.37 -13.80
N ALA A 249 -1.55 10.25 -12.62
CA ALA A 249 -0.37 9.41 -12.43
C ALA A 249 -0.69 7.90 -12.44
N PHE A 250 -1.86 7.52 -11.91
CA PHE A 250 -2.30 6.15 -11.73
C PHE A 250 -3.80 6.05 -12.05
N PRO A 251 -4.17 6.01 -13.35
CA PRO A 251 -5.56 5.87 -13.74
C PRO A 251 -6.17 4.58 -13.16
N PRO A 252 -7.44 4.59 -12.70
CA PRO A 252 -8.09 3.40 -12.19
C PRO A 252 -8.05 2.25 -13.19
N LYS A 253 -7.71 1.05 -12.71
CA LYS A 253 -7.63 -0.15 -13.57
C LYS A 253 -8.99 -0.63 -14.06
N MET A 254 -10.05 -0.23 -13.35
CA MET A 254 -11.42 -0.70 -13.55
C MET A 254 -12.39 0.42 -13.16
N THR A 255 -13.47 0.57 -13.93
CA THR A 255 -14.54 1.52 -13.58
C THR A 255 -15.37 1.00 -12.41
N GLU A 256 -16.15 1.87 -11.79
CA GLU A 256 -16.98 1.48 -10.65
C GLU A 256 -18.12 0.54 -11.07
N GLU A 257 -18.67 0.70 -12.28
CA GLU A 257 -19.69 -0.18 -12.83
C GLU A 257 -19.13 -1.59 -13.09
N GLN A 258 -17.90 -1.66 -13.60
CA GLN A 258 -17.20 -2.94 -13.76
C GLN A 258 -16.97 -3.61 -12.40
N TRP A 259 -16.59 -2.84 -11.37
CA TRP A 259 -16.44 -3.36 -10.02
C TRP A 259 -17.75 -3.91 -9.45
N GLN A 260 -18.84 -3.17 -9.58
CA GLN A 260 -20.17 -3.60 -9.14
C GLN A 260 -20.60 -4.90 -9.83
N MET A 261 -20.30 -5.05 -11.12
CA MET A 261 -20.55 -6.29 -11.85
C MET A 261 -19.72 -7.45 -11.31
N VAL A 262 -18.43 -7.25 -11.04
CA VAL A 262 -17.56 -8.26 -10.41
C VAL A 262 -18.07 -8.67 -9.03
N ALA A 263 -18.48 -7.70 -8.21
CA ALA A 263 -19.04 -7.95 -6.88
C ALA A 263 -20.33 -8.77 -6.97
N LYS A 264 -21.25 -8.37 -7.86
CA LYS A 264 -22.50 -9.09 -8.11
C LYS A 264 -22.24 -10.51 -8.60
N ASP A 265 -21.39 -10.69 -9.61
CA ASP A 265 -21.07 -12.01 -10.15
C ASP A 265 -20.43 -12.91 -9.08
N THR A 266 -19.61 -12.33 -8.19
CA THR A 266 -19.03 -13.05 -7.06
C THR A 266 -20.11 -13.51 -6.08
N ILE A 267 -21.04 -12.62 -5.71
CA ILE A 267 -22.18 -12.96 -4.84
C ILE A 267 -23.04 -14.05 -5.49
N ASP A 268 -23.49 -13.82 -6.72
CA ASP A 268 -24.38 -14.72 -7.45
C ASP A 268 -23.74 -16.11 -7.60
N PHE A 269 -22.44 -16.17 -7.91
CA PHE A 269 -21.71 -17.43 -7.98
C PHE A 269 -21.70 -18.13 -6.61
N PHE A 270 -21.16 -17.49 -5.57
CA PHE A 270 -20.91 -18.14 -4.27
C PHE A 270 -22.15 -18.44 -3.42
N THR A 271 -23.29 -17.89 -3.83
CA THR A 271 -24.58 -18.13 -3.18
C THR A 271 -25.50 -19.02 -4.00
N HIS A 272 -25.04 -19.44 -5.18
CA HIS A 272 -25.78 -20.37 -6.02
C HIS A 272 -25.87 -21.76 -5.36
N PRO A 273 -27.07 -22.39 -5.27
CA PRO A 273 -27.26 -23.69 -4.62
C PRO A 273 -26.39 -24.82 -5.20
N SER A 274 -25.98 -24.74 -6.46
CA SER A 274 -25.12 -25.78 -7.05
C SER A 274 -23.73 -25.88 -6.43
N LEU A 275 -23.26 -24.87 -5.69
CA LEU A 275 -21.95 -24.94 -5.01
C LEU A 275 -21.98 -25.84 -3.79
N SER A 276 -23.08 -25.88 -3.04
CA SER A 276 -23.22 -26.82 -1.92
C SER A 276 -23.16 -28.27 -2.37
N ASP A 277 -23.52 -28.54 -3.63
CA ASP A 277 -23.47 -29.89 -4.22
C ASP A 277 -22.05 -30.35 -4.59
N LEU A 278 -21.05 -29.45 -4.63
CA LEU A 278 -19.72 -29.75 -5.18
C LEU A 278 -18.76 -30.48 -4.22
N ASN A 279 -19.18 -30.84 -2.99
CA ASN A 279 -18.37 -31.50 -1.95
C ASN A 279 -16.90 -31.05 -1.93
N ILE A 280 -16.70 -29.72 -1.92
CA ILE A 280 -15.38 -29.12 -2.03
C ILE A 280 -14.63 -29.32 -0.71
N LYS A 281 -13.53 -30.06 -0.77
CA LYS A 281 -12.60 -30.21 0.37
C LYS A 281 -11.59 -29.07 0.40
N GLY A 282 -11.38 -28.54 1.61
CA GLY A 282 -10.35 -27.56 1.91
C GLY A 282 -9.41 -28.06 3.01
N CYS A 283 -8.34 -27.33 3.29
CA CYS A 283 -7.41 -27.63 4.37
C CYS A 283 -8.04 -27.25 5.73
N GLU A 284 -8.25 -28.23 6.61
CA GLU A 284 -8.97 -28.05 7.88
C GLU A 284 -8.17 -27.38 9.00
N ASP A 285 -6.97 -26.86 8.70
CA ASP A 285 -6.17 -26.11 9.66
C ASP A 285 -6.91 -24.82 10.09
N ASP A 286 -6.96 -24.57 11.39
CA ASP A 286 -7.68 -23.44 11.98
C ASP A 286 -6.76 -22.26 12.33
N THR A 287 -5.44 -22.39 12.15
CA THR A 287 -4.44 -21.34 12.43
C THR A 287 -4.74 -20.02 11.70
N PRO A 288 -5.16 -20.00 10.42
CA PRO A 288 -5.37 -18.75 9.68
C PRO A 288 -6.54 -17.91 10.19
N VAL A 289 -6.27 -16.62 10.41
CA VAL A 289 -7.27 -15.59 10.71
C VAL A 289 -7.10 -14.45 9.74
N PHE A 290 -8.21 -13.93 9.21
CA PHE A 290 -8.20 -12.84 8.24
C PHE A 290 -8.86 -11.59 8.84
N VAL A 291 -8.10 -10.50 8.97
CA VAL A 291 -8.63 -9.19 9.36
C VAL A 291 -8.91 -8.39 8.09
N LEU A 292 -10.09 -7.82 8.00
CA LEU A 292 -10.58 -7.12 6.81
C LEU A 292 -11.48 -5.94 7.16
N GLY A 293 -11.64 -5.05 6.20
CA GLY A 293 -12.44 -3.83 6.30
C GLY A 293 -11.96 -2.82 5.26
N MET A 294 -12.66 -1.72 5.08
CA MET A 294 -12.20 -0.68 4.15
C MET A 294 -10.89 -0.02 4.60
N PRO A 295 -10.09 0.56 3.69
CA PRO A 295 -8.96 1.40 4.09
C PRO A 295 -9.39 2.41 5.15
N ARG A 296 -8.51 2.63 6.14
CA ARG A 296 -8.71 3.63 7.21
C ARG A 296 -9.90 3.37 8.16
N SER A 297 -10.42 2.14 8.16
CA SER A 297 -11.43 1.65 9.13
C SER A 297 -10.87 1.24 10.50
N GLY A 298 -9.55 1.16 10.66
CA GLY A 298 -8.93 0.73 11.92
C GLY A 298 -8.38 -0.71 11.92
N THR A 299 -8.34 -1.39 10.77
CA THR A 299 -7.75 -2.73 10.61
C THR A 299 -6.35 -2.87 11.24
N THR A 300 -5.50 -1.85 11.11
CA THR A 300 -4.18 -1.83 11.74
C THR A 300 -4.24 -1.79 13.28
N LEU A 301 -5.15 -0.98 13.84
CA LEU A 301 -5.31 -0.90 15.30
C LEU A 301 -5.76 -2.27 15.85
N LEU A 302 -6.76 -2.87 15.21
CA LEU A 302 -7.25 -4.20 15.57
C LEU A 302 -6.13 -5.25 15.48
N GLU A 303 -5.38 -5.24 14.37
CA GLU A 303 -4.23 -6.13 14.20
C GLU A 303 -3.23 -5.98 15.36
N GLN A 304 -2.87 -4.75 15.78
CA GLN A 304 -1.95 -4.56 16.90
C GLN A 304 -2.50 -5.08 18.24
N ILE A 305 -3.79 -4.87 18.52
CA ILE A 305 -4.45 -5.41 19.72
C ILE A 305 -4.34 -6.94 19.75
N VAL A 306 -4.63 -7.58 18.63
CA VAL A 306 -4.61 -9.05 18.49
C VAL A 306 -3.17 -9.59 18.54
N LEU A 307 -2.22 -8.94 17.86
CA LEU A 307 -0.80 -9.35 17.83
C LEU A 307 -0.05 -9.13 19.15
N SER A 308 -0.66 -8.43 20.11
CA SER A 308 -0.11 -8.33 21.46
C SER A 308 -0.35 -9.58 22.30
N HIS A 309 -1.16 -10.53 21.80
CA HIS A 309 -1.33 -11.83 22.43
C HIS A 309 -0.07 -12.71 22.20
N PRO A 310 0.50 -13.36 23.24
CA PRO A 310 1.77 -14.08 23.14
C PRO A 310 1.77 -15.26 22.14
N ASP A 311 0.63 -15.94 21.98
CA ASP A 311 0.49 -17.09 21.08
C ASP A 311 -0.01 -16.72 19.67
N MET A 312 0.00 -15.43 19.31
CA MET A 312 -0.44 -14.97 17.99
C MET A 312 0.73 -14.36 17.21
N ALA A 313 0.67 -14.51 15.89
CA ALA A 313 1.62 -13.88 14.99
C ALA A 313 0.89 -13.24 13.80
N GLY A 314 1.55 -12.30 13.14
CA GLY A 314 0.98 -11.55 12.02
C GLY A 314 1.88 -11.61 10.81
N VAL A 315 1.27 -11.72 9.63
CA VAL A 315 1.97 -11.68 8.34
C VAL A 315 1.75 -10.37 7.58
N GLY A 316 1.05 -9.42 8.19
CA GLY A 316 0.68 -8.14 7.57
C GLY A 316 -0.22 -8.31 6.34
N GLU A 317 -0.07 -7.39 5.38
CA GLU A 317 -0.77 -7.43 4.07
C GLU A 317 -0.11 -8.42 3.10
N ASN A 318 -0.03 -9.69 3.50
CA ASN A 318 0.61 -10.73 2.69
C ASN A 318 -0.33 -11.19 1.55
N PRO A 319 0.06 -11.04 0.26
CA PRO A 319 -0.80 -11.34 -0.88
C PRO A 319 -0.81 -12.82 -1.27
N LEU A 320 -0.14 -13.72 -0.53
CA LEU A 320 0.06 -15.11 -0.94
C LEU A 320 -1.25 -15.83 -1.22
N ILE A 321 -2.25 -15.74 -0.34
CA ILE A 321 -3.52 -16.46 -0.53
C ILE A 321 -4.25 -15.96 -1.77
N ASN A 322 -4.28 -14.64 -1.99
CA ASN A 322 -4.90 -14.01 -3.14
C ASN A 322 -4.17 -14.40 -4.43
N THR A 323 -2.84 -14.46 -4.39
CA THR A 323 -1.98 -14.89 -5.50
C THR A 323 -2.20 -16.36 -5.83
N LEU A 324 -2.31 -17.22 -4.82
CA LEU A 324 -2.59 -18.65 -5.02
C LEU A 324 -3.97 -18.86 -5.63
N ILE A 325 -4.98 -18.15 -5.14
CA ILE A 325 -6.33 -18.17 -5.70
C ILE A 325 -6.27 -17.69 -7.16
N LEU A 326 -5.79 -16.46 -7.40
CA LEU A 326 -5.74 -15.84 -8.73
C LEU A 326 -5.02 -16.67 -9.79
N ASN A 327 -3.89 -17.28 -9.44
CA ASN A 327 -3.04 -17.95 -10.42
C ASN A 327 -3.34 -19.43 -10.59
N TYR A 328 -3.93 -20.09 -9.60
CA TYR A 328 -3.97 -21.56 -9.58
C TYR A 328 -5.33 -22.17 -9.26
N SER A 329 -6.31 -21.42 -8.78
CA SER A 329 -7.57 -22.04 -8.41
C SER A 329 -8.37 -22.51 -9.62
N TYR A 330 -8.98 -23.68 -9.48
CA TYR A 330 -9.92 -24.25 -10.43
C TYR A 330 -11.13 -24.78 -9.67
N ILE A 331 -12.28 -24.16 -9.92
CA ILE A 331 -13.57 -24.69 -9.47
C ILE A 331 -14.30 -25.16 -10.73
N LYS A 332 -14.44 -26.48 -10.86
CA LYS A 332 -15.14 -27.10 -11.99
C LYS A 332 -16.65 -26.91 -11.82
N ASN A 333 -17.26 -25.99 -12.56
CA ASN A 333 -18.72 -25.88 -12.66
C ASN A 333 -19.18 -26.25 -14.09
N PRO A 334 -19.90 -27.38 -14.29
CA PRO A 334 -20.36 -27.79 -15.61
C PRO A 334 -21.43 -26.87 -16.24
N LYS A 335 -22.04 -25.95 -15.47
CA LYS A 335 -23.02 -24.96 -15.96
C LYS A 335 -22.47 -23.54 -16.06
N CYS A 336 -21.21 -23.31 -15.71
CA CYS A 336 -20.53 -22.02 -15.87
C CYS A 336 -19.29 -22.21 -16.77
N PRO A 337 -19.45 -22.16 -18.11
CA PRO A 337 -18.38 -22.44 -19.06
C PRO A 337 -17.19 -21.47 -18.97
N THR A 338 -17.39 -20.32 -18.33
CA THR A 338 -16.42 -19.20 -18.28
C THR A 338 -15.47 -19.25 -17.10
N GLY A 339 -15.70 -20.10 -16.09
CA GLY A 339 -14.76 -20.26 -14.96
C GLY A 339 -14.41 -18.94 -14.25
N TYR A 340 -15.40 -18.05 -14.11
CA TYR A 340 -15.24 -16.79 -13.37
C TYR A 340 -15.50 -17.03 -11.87
N PRO A 341 -14.80 -16.35 -10.92
CA PRO A 341 -13.95 -15.15 -11.08
C PRO A 341 -12.55 -15.26 -11.68
N LEU A 342 -12.10 -16.44 -12.09
CA LEU A 342 -10.65 -16.67 -12.28
C LEU A 342 -10.18 -16.74 -13.72
N ARG A 343 -10.95 -16.20 -14.66
CA ARG A 343 -10.47 -16.00 -16.03
C ARG A 343 -10.94 -14.69 -16.62
N ILE A 344 -10.20 -13.63 -16.32
CA ILE A 344 -9.94 -12.58 -17.30
C ILE A 344 -8.46 -12.66 -17.64
N GLY A 345 -8.13 -13.14 -18.83
CA GLY A 345 -6.87 -12.75 -19.49
C GLY A 345 -5.69 -13.72 -19.58
N ARG A 346 -5.78 -15.01 -19.21
CA ARG A 346 -4.71 -15.99 -19.57
C ARG A 346 -5.27 -17.26 -20.20
N LYS A 347 -5.43 -17.22 -21.53
CA LYS A 347 -5.66 -18.41 -22.37
C LYS A 347 -4.39 -19.26 -22.57
N ASP A 348 -3.24 -18.78 -22.10
CA ASP A 348 -1.94 -19.34 -22.45
C ASP A 348 -1.18 -19.93 -21.25
N LYS A 349 -0.88 -21.24 -21.39
CA LYS A 349 0.23 -22.03 -20.83
C LYS A 349 0.01 -22.79 -19.51
N LYS A 350 0.00 -24.13 -19.64
CA LYS A 350 0.78 -25.13 -18.86
C LYS A 350 0.83 -25.03 -17.32
N GLN A 351 -0.01 -24.26 -16.64
CA GLN A 351 -0.04 -24.23 -15.18
C GLN A 351 -0.96 -25.32 -14.64
N GLU A 352 -0.41 -26.14 -13.74
CA GLU A 352 -1.16 -27.11 -12.96
C GLU A 352 -2.14 -26.36 -12.06
N TYR A 353 -3.44 -26.60 -12.24
CA TYR A 353 -4.46 -26.08 -11.35
C TYR A 353 -4.36 -26.75 -9.99
N LEU A 354 -4.60 -25.99 -8.93
CA LEU A 354 -4.64 -26.48 -7.56
C LEU A 354 -6.09 -26.61 -7.10
N SER A 355 -6.39 -27.69 -6.39
CA SER A 355 -7.64 -27.80 -5.64
C SER A 355 -7.68 -26.77 -4.50
N PRO A 356 -8.87 -26.41 -3.99
CA PRO A 356 -8.99 -25.55 -2.81
C PRO A 356 -8.17 -26.07 -1.62
N GLU A 357 -8.20 -27.37 -1.34
CA GLU A 357 -7.35 -28.03 -0.34
C GLU A 357 -5.85 -27.78 -0.56
N ALA A 358 -5.35 -27.94 -1.78
CA ALA A 358 -3.93 -27.71 -2.10
C ALA A 358 -3.52 -26.23 -1.96
N ILE A 359 -4.44 -25.30 -2.27
CA ILE A 359 -4.23 -23.87 -2.02
C ILE A 359 -4.15 -23.60 -0.52
N GLY A 360 -5.09 -24.13 0.26
CA GLY A 360 -5.09 -24.01 1.72
C GLY A 360 -3.82 -24.57 2.34
N GLN A 361 -3.40 -25.77 1.94
CA GLN A 361 -2.20 -26.41 2.44
C GLN A 361 -0.95 -25.58 2.17
N LYS A 362 -0.77 -25.08 0.93
CA LYS A 362 0.37 -24.21 0.60
C LYS A 362 0.42 -22.93 1.43
N TYR A 363 -0.74 -22.35 1.74
CA TYR A 363 -0.82 -21.17 2.59
C TYR A 363 -0.46 -21.50 4.05
N VAL A 364 -0.97 -22.60 4.60
CA VAL A 364 -0.68 -23.06 5.96
C VAL A 364 0.79 -23.44 6.13
N ASP A 365 1.37 -24.15 5.14
CA ASP A 365 2.80 -24.51 5.16
C ASP A 365 3.68 -23.26 5.22
N TYR A 366 3.31 -22.22 4.46
CA TYR A 366 4.00 -20.94 4.49
C TYR A 366 3.90 -20.29 5.88
N THR A 367 2.68 -20.13 6.42
CA THR A 367 2.47 -19.44 7.71
C THR A 367 3.09 -20.19 8.89
N ARG A 368 2.99 -21.53 8.93
CA ARG A 368 3.64 -22.35 9.96
C ARG A 368 5.16 -22.34 9.83
N LYS A 369 5.71 -22.22 8.62
CA LYS A 369 7.17 -22.10 8.44
C LYS A 369 7.74 -20.81 9.02
N ILE A 370 7.04 -19.69 8.84
CA ILE A 370 7.48 -18.38 9.36
C ILE A 370 7.15 -18.20 10.85
N HIS A 371 6.09 -18.84 11.35
CA HIS A 371 5.63 -18.75 12.74
C HIS A 371 5.28 -20.14 13.31
N PRO A 372 6.25 -21.04 13.54
CA PRO A 372 5.98 -22.43 13.93
C PRO A 372 5.31 -22.58 15.31
N GLY A 373 5.45 -21.58 16.19
CA GLY A 373 4.88 -21.58 17.54
C GLY A 373 3.56 -20.82 17.69
N ALA A 374 3.07 -20.14 16.64
CA ALA A 374 1.85 -19.35 16.74
C ALA A 374 0.60 -20.23 16.66
N ARG A 375 -0.33 -20.06 17.60
CA ARG A 375 -1.62 -20.76 17.61
C ARG A 375 -2.59 -20.20 16.58
N ARG A 376 -2.50 -18.88 16.33
CA ARG A 376 -3.22 -18.16 15.28
C ARG A 376 -2.26 -17.29 14.49
N VAL A 377 -2.43 -17.24 13.17
CA VAL A 377 -1.68 -16.36 12.28
C VAL A 377 -2.62 -15.40 11.57
N ILE A 378 -2.45 -14.10 11.86
CA ILE A 378 -3.26 -13.01 11.34
C ILE A 378 -2.72 -12.57 9.98
N ASN A 379 -3.56 -12.64 8.96
CA ASN A 379 -3.38 -11.94 7.70
C ASN A 379 -4.37 -10.78 7.65
N LYS A 380 -3.85 -9.56 7.69
CA LYS A 380 -4.68 -8.36 7.62
C LYS A 380 -4.54 -7.78 6.24
N SER A 381 -5.64 -7.67 5.50
CA SER A 381 -5.70 -6.92 4.25
C SER A 381 -7.08 -6.32 4.07
N VAL A 382 -7.11 -5.05 3.63
CA VAL A 382 -8.35 -4.30 3.39
C VAL A 382 -9.16 -4.85 2.21
N THR A 383 -8.56 -5.69 1.36
CA THR A 383 -9.23 -6.31 0.21
C THR A 383 -9.70 -7.73 0.47
N ASN A 384 -9.43 -8.30 1.66
CA ASN A 384 -9.79 -9.69 2.00
C ASN A 384 -11.30 -9.97 1.94
N TYR A 385 -12.17 -8.95 2.05
CA TYR A 385 -13.62 -9.11 1.95
C TYR A 385 -14.09 -9.74 0.62
N VAL A 386 -13.35 -9.48 -0.47
CA VAL A 386 -13.61 -10.04 -1.80
C VAL A 386 -13.30 -11.53 -1.84
N TRP A 387 -12.34 -11.96 -1.01
CA TRP A 387 -11.76 -13.30 -1.04
C TRP A 387 -12.36 -14.23 0.00
N ILE A 388 -13.19 -13.75 0.93
CA ILE A 388 -13.87 -14.57 1.95
C ILE A 388 -14.42 -15.88 1.39
N PRO A 389 -15.27 -15.88 0.32
CA PRO A 389 -15.83 -17.13 -0.19
C PRO A 389 -14.77 -18.14 -0.65
N PHE A 390 -13.72 -17.67 -1.34
CA PHE A 390 -12.62 -18.53 -1.80
C PHE A 390 -11.77 -19.06 -0.65
N ILE A 391 -11.45 -18.19 0.30
CA ILE A 391 -10.70 -18.55 1.49
C ILE A 391 -11.49 -19.59 2.27
N ARG A 392 -12.82 -19.48 2.35
CA ARG A 392 -13.68 -20.46 3.03
C ARG A 392 -13.69 -21.83 2.35
N LEU A 393 -13.52 -21.89 1.03
CA LEU A 393 -13.34 -23.14 0.30
C LEU A 393 -11.95 -23.75 0.52
N ALA A 394 -10.90 -22.92 0.53
CA ALA A 394 -9.52 -23.38 0.70
C ALA A 394 -9.17 -23.72 2.15
N LEU A 395 -9.73 -22.99 3.10
CA LEU A 395 -9.47 -23.00 4.54
C LEU A 395 -10.80 -22.97 5.30
N PRO A 396 -11.55 -24.08 5.34
CA PRO A 396 -12.88 -24.14 5.95
C PRO A 396 -12.93 -23.73 7.41
N ASN A 397 -11.83 -23.83 8.15
CA ASN A 397 -11.75 -23.45 9.56
C ASN A 397 -11.18 -22.05 9.81
N ALA A 398 -10.84 -21.30 8.76
CA ALA A 398 -10.41 -19.91 8.92
C ALA A 398 -11.50 -19.05 9.55
N LYS A 399 -11.07 -18.09 10.38
CA LYS A 399 -11.93 -17.08 11.00
C LYS A 399 -11.69 -15.71 10.37
N PHE A 400 -12.72 -14.90 10.29
CA PHE A 400 -12.67 -13.55 9.72
C PHE A 400 -13.06 -12.53 10.78
N ILE A 401 -12.27 -11.46 10.90
CA ILE A 401 -12.62 -10.31 11.73
C ILE A 401 -12.83 -9.11 10.80
N HIS A 402 -14.08 -8.70 10.69
CA HIS A 402 -14.51 -7.57 9.89
C HIS A 402 -14.60 -6.33 10.77
N ILE A 403 -13.71 -5.36 10.56
CA ILE A 403 -13.81 -4.05 11.24
C ILE A 403 -14.45 -3.01 10.34
N GLN A 404 -15.48 -2.36 10.87
CA GLN A 404 -16.17 -1.24 10.25
C GLN A 404 -15.94 0.03 11.05
N ARG A 405 -15.95 1.17 10.38
CA ARG A 405 -15.93 2.50 11.00
C ARG A 405 -17.09 3.31 10.43
N ASN A 406 -17.45 4.43 11.06
CA ASN A 406 -18.34 5.40 10.43
C ASN A 406 -17.94 5.65 8.96
N ALA A 407 -18.89 5.42 8.04
CA ALA A 407 -18.59 5.37 6.60
C ALA A 407 -18.01 6.70 6.09
N MET A 408 -18.53 7.83 6.58
CA MET A 408 -18.04 9.15 6.21
C MET A 408 -16.60 9.36 6.67
N ASP A 409 -16.28 9.02 7.92
CA ASP A 409 -14.91 9.15 8.44
C ASP A 409 -13.92 8.22 7.73
N SER A 410 -14.34 6.99 7.40
CA SER A 410 -13.51 6.04 6.66
C SER A 410 -13.23 6.55 5.25
N CYS A 411 -14.25 6.97 4.52
CA CYS A 411 -14.13 7.48 3.15
C CYS A 411 -13.32 8.78 3.10
N ILE A 412 -13.63 9.78 3.94
CA ILE A 412 -12.85 11.02 3.96
C ILE A 412 -11.39 10.75 4.35
N SER A 413 -11.12 9.90 5.34
CA SER A 413 -9.73 9.56 5.68
C SER A 413 -9.02 8.81 4.55
N THR A 414 -9.75 8.10 3.69
CA THR A 414 -9.22 7.36 2.54
C THR A 414 -8.92 8.33 1.38
N PHE A 415 -9.88 9.18 1.02
CA PHE A 415 -9.72 10.25 0.02
C PHE A 415 -8.55 11.20 0.33
N SER A 416 -8.43 11.59 1.60
CA SER A 416 -7.38 12.50 2.07
C SER A 416 -6.00 11.85 2.20
N LYS A 417 -5.82 10.58 1.81
CA LYS A 417 -4.54 9.89 1.87
C LYS A 417 -3.95 9.68 0.48
N ASN A 418 -2.73 10.16 0.29
CA ASN A 418 -1.87 9.77 -0.82
C ASN A 418 -1.34 8.35 -0.58
N PHE A 419 -2.04 7.34 -1.10
CA PHE A 419 -1.60 5.95 -1.08
C PHE A 419 -0.43 5.72 -2.03
N ILE A 420 0.37 4.70 -1.74
CA ILE A 420 1.48 4.29 -2.61
C ILE A 420 0.90 3.86 -3.95
N GLU A 421 1.44 4.44 -5.03
CA GLU A 421 1.07 4.13 -6.41
C GLU A 421 -0.45 4.06 -6.62
N ASP A 422 -0.93 2.91 -7.09
CA ASP A 422 -2.32 2.58 -7.44
C ASP A 422 -2.99 1.68 -6.39
N ALA A 423 -2.41 1.54 -5.19
CA ALA A 423 -2.86 0.58 -4.18
C ALA A 423 -4.34 0.73 -3.79
N GLN A 424 -4.88 1.95 -3.89
CA GLN A 424 -6.28 2.30 -3.64
C GLN A 424 -6.78 3.27 -4.73
N ASP A 425 -6.62 2.91 -6.00
CA ASP A 425 -6.95 3.77 -7.15
C ASP A 425 -8.37 4.39 -7.15
N PHE A 426 -9.36 3.70 -6.56
CA PHE A 426 -10.73 4.19 -6.39
C PHE A 426 -10.90 5.32 -5.35
N SER A 427 -9.90 5.64 -4.53
CA SER A 427 -10.06 6.57 -3.41
C SER A 427 -10.10 8.03 -3.80
N TYR A 428 -9.75 8.39 -5.04
CA TYR A 428 -9.45 9.77 -5.46
C TYR A 428 -10.63 10.49 -6.12
N ASN A 429 -11.84 9.95 -6.00
CA ASN A 429 -13.09 10.62 -6.33
C ASN A 429 -14.12 10.27 -5.26
N LEU A 430 -14.78 11.28 -4.67
CA LEU A 430 -15.70 11.09 -3.55
C LEU A 430 -16.94 10.26 -3.91
N GLU A 431 -17.45 10.41 -5.12
CA GLU A 431 -18.61 9.65 -5.63
C GLU A 431 -18.22 8.20 -5.91
N THR A 432 -17.12 7.97 -6.63
CA THR A 432 -16.55 6.63 -6.85
C THR A 432 -16.28 5.92 -5.53
N LEU A 433 -15.68 6.61 -4.56
CA LEU A 433 -15.39 6.05 -3.24
C LEU A 433 -16.66 5.71 -2.46
N GLY A 434 -17.69 6.54 -2.54
CA GLY A 434 -18.99 6.26 -1.91
C GLY A 434 -19.67 5.03 -2.50
N HIS A 435 -19.69 4.91 -3.82
CA HIS A 435 -20.20 3.72 -4.50
C HIS A 435 -19.39 2.47 -4.16
N ARG A 436 -18.06 2.57 -4.16
CA ARG A 436 -17.17 1.46 -3.76
C ARG A 436 -17.49 0.97 -2.35
N TYR A 437 -17.64 1.90 -1.41
CA TYR A 437 -17.95 1.58 -0.02
C TYR A 437 -19.34 0.92 0.10
N LYS A 438 -20.34 1.43 -0.62
CA LYS A 438 -21.68 0.84 -0.66
C LYS A 438 -21.64 -0.60 -1.17
N THR A 439 -20.96 -0.87 -2.28
CA THR A 439 -20.81 -2.23 -2.83
C THR A 439 -20.08 -3.16 -1.86
N TYR A 440 -19.07 -2.65 -1.15
CA TYR A 440 -18.40 -3.41 -0.08
C TYR A 440 -19.37 -3.79 1.05
N ILE A 441 -20.23 -2.88 1.50
CA ILE A 441 -21.23 -3.16 2.53
C ILE A 441 -22.21 -4.22 2.05
N GLU A 442 -22.74 -4.10 0.83
CA GLU A 442 -23.65 -5.09 0.24
C GLU A 442 -23.02 -6.49 0.16
N MET A 443 -21.73 -6.57 -0.22
CA MET A 443 -20.97 -7.84 -0.19
C MET A 443 -20.85 -8.40 1.23
N MET A 444 -20.46 -7.56 2.20
CA MET A 444 -20.29 -8.00 3.58
C MET A 444 -21.61 -8.41 4.24
N GLU A 445 -22.72 -7.76 3.93
CA GLU A 445 -24.06 -8.18 4.37
C GLU A 445 -24.36 -9.59 3.87
N LYS A 446 -24.08 -9.87 2.59
CA LYS A 446 -24.26 -11.22 2.03
C LYS A 446 -23.33 -12.24 2.67
N TRP A 447 -22.07 -11.90 2.91
CA TRP A 447 -21.13 -12.81 3.56
C TRP A 447 -21.49 -13.10 5.02
N ASN A 448 -22.06 -12.13 5.75
CA ASN A 448 -22.59 -12.36 7.08
C ASN A 448 -23.79 -13.31 7.06
N GLU A 449 -24.70 -13.19 6.09
CA GLU A 449 -25.81 -14.12 5.91
C GLU A 449 -25.33 -15.56 5.65
N VAL A 450 -24.29 -15.72 4.81
CA VAL A 450 -23.82 -17.04 4.34
C VAL A 450 -22.85 -17.71 5.33
N TYR A 451 -21.96 -16.95 5.96
CA TYR A 451 -20.86 -17.48 6.77
C TYR A 451 -21.00 -17.22 8.26
N GLY A 452 -21.99 -16.42 8.70
CA GLY A 452 -22.43 -16.29 10.08
C GLY A 452 -21.33 -16.28 11.13
N ASP A 453 -21.25 -17.36 11.90
CA ASP A 453 -20.33 -17.59 13.03
C ASP A 453 -18.83 -17.58 12.66
N ARG A 454 -18.50 -17.55 11.37
CA ARG A 454 -17.12 -17.42 10.88
C ARG A 454 -16.66 -15.97 10.74
N ILE A 455 -17.57 -15.00 10.81
CA ILE A 455 -17.27 -13.57 10.68
C ILE A 455 -17.62 -12.86 11.99
N LEU A 456 -16.62 -12.30 12.65
CA LEU A 456 -16.82 -11.37 13.76
C LEU A 456 -16.86 -9.94 13.25
N ASN A 457 -17.99 -9.26 13.40
CA ASN A 457 -18.11 -7.84 13.11
C ASN A 457 -17.71 -6.99 14.32
N VAL A 458 -16.77 -6.08 14.13
CA VAL A 458 -16.23 -5.16 15.14
C VAL A 458 -16.37 -3.74 14.60
N THR A 459 -16.67 -2.76 15.47
CA THR A 459 -16.66 -1.35 15.07
C THR A 459 -15.45 -0.65 15.66
N TYR A 460 -14.85 0.26 14.90
CA TYR A 460 -13.77 1.13 15.37
C TYR A 460 -14.23 1.93 16.59
N GLU A 461 -15.43 2.49 16.52
CA GLU A 461 -16.04 3.23 17.62
C GLU A 461 -16.29 2.35 18.86
N GLY A 462 -16.61 1.06 18.67
CA GLY A 462 -16.68 0.07 19.76
C GLY A 462 -15.35 -0.08 20.47
N ILE A 463 -14.26 -0.31 19.73
CA ILE A 463 -12.91 -0.40 20.31
C ILE A 463 -12.52 0.90 21.02
N VAL A 464 -12.87 2.06 20.43
CA VAL A 464 -12.54 3.36 21.01
C VAL A 464 -13.27 3.60 22.33
N ASN A 465 -14.52 3.15 22.44
CA ASN A 465 -15.37 3.37 23.61
C ASN A 465 -15.13 2.34 24.72
N ASP A 466 -14.90 1.08 24.36
CA ASP A 466 -14.65 -0.03 25.29
C ASP A 466 -13.62 -1.02 24.70
N LEU A 467 -12.35 -0.68 24.85
CA LEU A 467 -11.24 -1.51 24.37
C LEU A 467 -11.25 -2.90 25.00
N GLU A 468 -11.45 -2.99 26.32
CA GLU A 468 -11.35 -4.27 27.01
C GLU A 468 -12.48 -5.20 26.62
N GLY A 469 -13.72 -4.70 26.56
CA GLY A 469 -14.88 -5.47 26.12
C GLY A 469 -14.71 -6.00 24.70
N GLU A 470 -14.35 -5.16 23.74
CA GLU A 470 -14.13 -5.59 22.35
C GLU A 470 -12.91 -6.51 22.21
N ALA A 471 -11.79 -6.23 22.89
CA ALA A 471 -10.61 -7.08 22.84
C ALA A 471 -10.93 -8.48 23.38
N ARG A 472 -11.61 -8.60 24.53
CA ARG A 472 -12.03 -9.88 25.10
C ARG A 472 -12.93 -10.65 24.14
N ARG A 473 -13.90 -9.97 23.54
CA ARG A 473 -14.80 -10.55 22.52
C ARG A 473 -14.05 -11.08 21.30
N ILE A 474 -13.03 -10.36 20.83
CA ILE A 474 -12.18 -10.80 19.72
C ILE A 474 -11.34 -12.03 20.10
N ILE A 475 -10.70 -12.01 21.26
CA ILE A 475 -9.86 -13.13 21.74
C ILE A 475 -10.69 -14.40 21.97
N ASP A 476 -11.88 -14.27 22.58
CA ASP A 476 -12.84 -15.37 22.75
C ASP A 476 -13.33 -15.91 21.40
N PHE A 477 -13.68 -15.03 20.46
CA PHE A 477 -14.03 -15.43 19.10
C PHE A 477 -12.90 -16.21 18.43
N LEU A 478 -11.63 -15.92 18.72
CA LEU A 478 -10.49 -16.69 18.20
C LEU A 478 -10.23 -17.99 18.96
N GLY A 479 -10.96 -18.27 20.04
CA GLY A 479 -10.83 -19.47 20.87
C GLY A 479 -9.51 -19.49 21.62
N MET A 480 -9.08 -18.33 22.13
CA MET A 480 -7.81 -18.13 22.82
C MET A 480 -8.07 -17.69 24.27
N GLU A 481 -7.15 -18.02 25.17
CA GLU A 481 -7.20 -17.51 26.53
C GLU A 481 -6.93 -16.00 26.56
N TRP A 482 -7.45 -15.30 27.57
CA TRP A 482 -7.25 -13.86 27.68
C TRP A 482 -5.80 -13.52 28.07
N SER A 483 -5.26 -12.45 27.48
CA SER A 483 -3.98 -11.85 27.87
C SER A 483 -4.13 -10.34 28.04
N ASP A 484 -3.71 -9.82 29.20
CA ASP A 484 -3.73 -8.38 29.48
C ASP A 484 -2.84 -7.56 28.52
N GLN A 485 -1.88 -8.22 27.84
CA GLN A 485 -1.03 -7.57 26.84
C GLN A 485 -1.84 -6.97 25.68
N CYS A 486 -3.03 -7.50 25.38
CA CYS A 486 -3.94 -6.95 24.37
C CYS A 486 -4.38 -5.52 24.68
N LEU A 487 -4.44 -5.11 25.95
CA LEU A 487 -4.76 -3.74 26.37
C LEU A 487 -3.56 -2.80 26.26
N GLU A 488 -2.35 -3.36 26.30
CA GLU A 488 -1.09 -2.64 26.24
C GLU A 488 -0.45 -2.66 24.84
N PHE A 489 -1.27 -2.80 23.79
CA PHE A 489 -0.81 -2.99 22.41
C PHE A 489 0.17 -1.93 21.91
N TYR A 490 0.07 -0.70 22.42
CA TYR A 490 0.94 0.42 22.08
C TYR A 490 2.35 0.30 22.69
N LYS A 491 2.59 -0.68 23.57
CA LYS A 491 3.91 -1.02 24.12
C LYS A 491 4.60 -2.14 23.32
N ALA A 492 3.84 -2.90 22.51
CA ALA A 492 4.41 -3.94 21.68
C ALA A 492 5.37 -3.33 20.65
N LYS A 493 6.56 -3.92 20.48
CA LYS A 493 7.55 -3.50 19.49
C LYS A 493 7.24 -4.04 18.08
N SER A 494 5.96 -4.22 17.74
CA SER A 494 5.56 -4.71 16.43
C SER A 494 5.70 -3.60 15.39
N THR A 495 6.32 -3.94 14.26
CA THR A 495 6.55 -3.02 13.15
C THR A 495 5.26 -2.84 12.36
N VAL A 496 4.76 -1.60 12.29
CA VAL A 496 3.52 -1.30 11.56
C VAL A 496 3.84 -0.58 10.25
N ARG A 497 3.52 -1.19 9.12
CA ARG A 497 3.76 -0.60 7.79
C ARG A 497 2.49 -0.26 7.06
N THR A 498 1.75 0.67 7.63
CA THR A 498 0.50 1.14 7.04
C THR A 498 0.44 2.65 7.07
N ALA A 499 -0.47 3.21 6.28
CA ALA A 499 -0.85 4.63 6.37
C ALA A 499 -1.31 5.05 7.78
N SER A 500 -1.52 4.10 8.70
CA SER A 500 -2.00 4.28 10.07
C SER A 500 -0.89 4.32 11.14
N ILE A 501 0.40 4.23 10.78
CA ILE A 501 1.49 4.04 11.76
C ILE A 501 1.49 5.04 12.93
N GLY A 502 1.30 6.33 12.64
CA GLY A 502 1.29 7.38 13.66
C GLY A 502 0.12 7.26 14.65
N GLN A 503 -0.91 6.48 14.31
CA GLN A 503 -2.15 6.31 15.07
C GLN A 503 -2.10 5.14 16.05
N VAL A 504 -1.37 4.07 15.72
CA VAL A 504 -1.37 2.82 16.50
C VAL A 504 -0.29 2.77 17.58
N ASN A 505 0.72 3.65 17.51
CA ASN A 505 1.74 3.82 18.57
C ASN A 505 1.28 4.86 19.62
N LYS A 506 -0.01 4.90 19.93
CA LYS A 506 -0.61 5.75 20.97
C LYS A 506 -1.73 4.96 21.64
N PRO A 507 -2.05 5.27 22.91
CA PRO A 507 -3.35 4.92 23.46
C PRO A 507 -4.48 5.42 22.55
N ILE A 508 -5.61 4.74 22.64
CA ILE A 508 -6.82 5.08 21.91
C ILE A 508 -7.17 6.55 22.10
N TYR A 509 -7.61 7.19 21.01
CA TYR A 509 -8.02 8.59 21.01
C TYR A 509 -9.28 8.78 20.15
N THR A 510 -10.10 9.76 20.54
CA THR A 510 -11.42 10.02 19.93
C THR A 510 -11.38 11.08 18.82
N SER A 511 -10.25 11.75 18.60
CA SER A 511 -10.12 12.90 17.68
C SER A 511 -10.38 12.57 16.20
N SER A 512 -10.44 11.28 15.87
CA SER A 512 -10.75 10.72 14.56
C SER A 512 -12.26 10.58 14.30
N VAL A 513 -13.09 10.53 15.34
CA VAL A 513 -14.55 10.32 15.24
C VAL A 513 -15.24 11.64 14.88
N GLY A 514 -16.12 11.60 13.87
CA GLY A 514 -16.85 12.77 13.37
C GLY A 514 -15.97 13.80 12.65
N ARG A 515 -14.75 13.42 12.23
CA ARG A 515 -13.81 14.31 11.54
C ARG A 515 -14.37 14.79 10.20
N TRP A 516 -15.15 13.96 9.51
CA TRP A 516 -15.74 14.30 8.20
C TRP A 516 -16.53 15.62 8.20
N LYS A 517 -17.18 15.96 9.33
CA LYS A 517 -17.99 17.18 9.49
C LYS A 517 -17.17 18.48 9.35
N ARG A 518 -15.86 18.41 9.54
CA ARG A 518 -14.95 19.57 9.46
C ARG A 518 -14.79 20.10 8.05
N TYR A 519 -15.06 19.28 7.04
CA TYR A 519 -14.82 19.61 5.64
C TYR A 519 -16.03 20.23 4.92
N GLY A 520 -17.10 20.56 5.68
CA GLY A 520 -18.23 21.32 5.17
C GLY A 520 -19.04 20.60 4.07
N PRO A 521 -19.84 21.34 3.28
CA PRO A 521 -20.78 20.78 2.31
C PRO A 521 -20.10 20.10 1.11
N LYS A 522 -18.79 20.30 0.89
CA LYS A 522 -18.02 19.65 -0.18
C LYS A 522 -18.00 18.10 -0.08
N VAL A 523 -18.41 17.55 1.07
CA VAL A 523 -18.55 16.08 1.28
C VAL A 523 -19.93 15.53 0.88
N ILE A 524 -20.90 16.37 0.51
CA ILE A 524 -22.26 15.92 0.14
C ILE A 524 -22.28 14.89 -1.01
N PRO A 525 -21.45 15.01 -2.08
CA PRO A 525 -21.41 13.99 -3.13
C PRO A 525 -21.11 12.57 -2.60
N LEU A 526 -20.25 12.47 -1.58
CA LEU A 526 -19.96 11.19 -0.91
C LEU A 526 -21.21 10.64 -0.18
N ILE A 527 -21.97 11.49 0.50
CA ILE A 527 -23.19 11.09 1.22
C ILE A 527 -24.20 10.50 0.23
N LYS A 528 -24.39 11.17 -0.92
CA LYS A 528 -25.29 10.72 -1.99
C LYS A 528 -24.85 9.36 -2.54
N ALA A 529 -23.57 9.20 -2.83
CA ALA A 529 -23.02 7.97 -3.39
C ALA A 529 -23.06 6.77 -2.44
N LEU A 530 -22.90 7.01 -1.12
CA LEU A 530 -23.01 5.98 -0.08
C LEU A 530 -24.44 5.39 0.02
N GLY A 531 -25.48 6.17 -0.28
CA GLY A 531 -26.86 5.71 -0.22
C GLY A 531 -27.24 5.15 1.16
N HIS A 532 -27.72 3.91 1.22
CA HIS A 532 -28.11 3.25 2.49
C HIS A 532 -26.91 2.99 3.42
N ALA A 533 -25.68 3.00 2.92
CA ALA A 533 -24.47 2.85 3.72
C ALA A 533 -24.07 4.16 4.43
N ALA A 534 -24.72 5.29 4.10
CA ALA A 534 -24.49 6.56 4.78
C ALA A 534 -25.06 6.51 6.21
N PRO A 535 -24.30 6.97 7.23
CA PRO A 535 -24.79 6.97 8.59
C PRO A 535 -25.92 8.01 8.76
N PRO A 536 -26.91 7.78 9.65
CA PRO A 536 -28.09 8.63 9.77
C PRO A 536 -27.77 10.13 9.97
N GLU A 537 -26.74 10.44 10.74
CA GLU A 537 -26.31 11.82 10.99
C GLU A 537 -25.73 12.51 9.74
N ALA A 538 -25.22 11.76 8.76
CA ALA A 538 -24.76 12.32 7.49
C ALA A 538 -25.95 12.65 6.58
N ILE A 539 -26.97 11.79 6.56
CA ILE A 539 -28.21 12.06 5.81
C ILE A 539 -28.89 13.33 6.35
N GLU A 540 -28.95 13.47 7.68
CA GLU A 540 -29.51 14.67 8.31
C GLU A 540 -28.66 15.92 8.02
N TYR A 541 -27.33 15.81 8.10
CA TYR A 541 -26.42 16.90 7.72
C TYR A 541 -26.65 17.37 6.28
N MET A 542 -26.78 16.46 5.32
CA MET A 542 -27.06 16.79 3.91
C MET A 542 -28.39 17.54 3.77
N ARG A 543 -29.46 17.06 4.40
CA ARG A 543 -30.78 17.72 4.36
C ARG A 543 -30.78 19.13 4.93
N GLN A 544 -29.96 19.39 5.95
CA GLN A 544 -29.83 20.73 6.53
C GLN A 544 -29.17 21.71 5.55
N HIS A 545 -28.19 21.25 4.78
CA HIS A 545 -27.47 22.08 3.81
C HIS A 545 -28.25 22.27 2.50
N GLU A 546 -28.99 21.25 2.04
CA GLU A 546 -29.88 21.36 0.87
C GLU A 546 -31.11 22.27 1.11
N LYS A 547 -31.44 22.58 2.37
CA LYS A 547 -32.50 23.56 2.72
C LYS A 547 -31.99 25.00 2.84
N SER A 548 -30.68 25.19 2.91
CA SER A 548 -30.03 26.50 3.05
C SER A 548 -29.53 27.08 1.72
N GLU A 549 -29.50 26.27 0.66
CA GLU A 549 -29.35 26.67 -0.75
C GLU A 549 -30.72 26.89 -1.38
#